data_AF-A0A7S3AUF8-F1
#
_entry.id   AF-A0A7S3AUF8-F1
#
_cell.length_a   1.000
_cell.length_b   1.000
_cell.length_c   1.000
_cell.angle_alpha   90.00
_cell.angle_beta   90.00
_cell.angle_gamma   90.00
#
_symmetry.space_group_name_H-M   'P 1'
#
loop_
_entity.id
_entity.type
_entity.pdbx_description
1 polymer ?
#
loop_
_entity_poly.entity_id
_entity_poly.type
_entity_poly.pdbx_seq_one_letter_code
_entity_poly.pdbx_strand_id
1 'polypeptide(L)'
;RTPLHLRLAEVKQVVSLATAVLREAKQKVSVVIWTDGVPDKRKAFEKALRELMRYPVSVTVRLCTSDEEVIEYYSELDSEVSAPLEVLDDLRSEAIEVSHCNPWLTYAPPLHMVRELGVVHPLIDALDERKLRVGEMKEFIELLLGSPAPLPEPLE
;
A
#
# COMPACT_ATOMS: atom_id res chain seq x y z
N ARG A 1 12.74 5.28 21.34
CA ARG A 1 12.30 5.47 19.95
C ARG A 1 12.93 4.39 19.08
N THR A 2 12.15 3.72 18.24
CA THR A 2 12.67 2.66 17.34
C THR A 2 13.40 3.31 16.17
N PRO A 3 14.68 2.98 15.90
CA PRO A 3 15.42 3.54 14.78
C PRO A 3 14.98 2.87 13.47
N LEU A 4 13.90 3.36 12.87
CA LEU A 4 13.28 2.75 11.67
C LEU A 4 14.27 2.54 10.52
N HIS A 5 15.20 3.48 10.30
CA HIS A 5 16.26 3.35 9.30
C HIS A 5 17.16 2.12 9.48
N LEU A 6 17.44 1.71 10.72
CA LEU A 6 18.22 0.49 10.99
C LEU A 6 17.38 -0.76 10.72
N ARG A 7 16.10 -0.75 11.10
CA ARG A 7 15.18 -1.87 10.83
C ARG A 7 14.95 -2.10 9.34
N LEU A 8 14.81 -1.04 8.55
CA LEU A 8 14.75 -1.17 7.09
C LEU A 8 16.04 -1.74 6.50
N ALA A 9 17.20 -1.40 7.06
CA ALA A 9 18.48 -1.97 6.62
C ALA A 9 18.58 -3.47 6.93
N GLU A 10 18.09 -3.92 8.09
CA GLU A 10 17.98 -5.35 8.44
C GLU A 10 17.06 -6.10 7.49
N VAL A 11 15.86 -5.56 7.22
CA VAL A 11 14.90 -6.15 6.25
C VAL A 11 15.53 -6.22 4.86
N LYS A 12 16.22 -5.16 4.41
CA LYS A 12 16.94 -5.14 3.13
C LYS A 12 17.95 -6.28 3.04
N GLN A 13 18.71 -6.55 4.09
CA GLN A 13 19.67 -7.67 4.10
C GLN A 13 18.95 -9.00 3.88
N VAL A 14 17.86 -9.27 4.60
CA VAL A 14 17.07 -10.50 4.44
C VAL A 14 16.52 -10.63 3.00
N VAL A 15 15.88 -9.58 2.48
CA VAL A 15 15.29 -9.61 1.14
C VAL A 15 16.39 -9.76 0.07
N SER A 16 17.55 -9.13 0.26
CA SER A 16 18.65 -9.17 -0.70
C SER A 16 19.11 -10.60 -1.00
N LEU A 17 19.13 -11.46 0.02
CA LEU A 17 19.52 -12.87 -0.10
C LEU A 17 18.53 -13.68 -0.95
N ALA A 18 17.25 -13.32 -0.94
CA ALA A 18 16.19 -14.01 -1.67
C ALA A 18 15.87 -13.39 -3.04
N THR A 19 16.52 -12.28 -3.41
CA THR A 19 16.16 -11.46 -4.58
C THR A 19 16.03 -12.24 -5.88
N ALA A 20 16.98 -13.11 -6.18
CA ALA A 20 16.98 -13.87 -7.44
C ALA A 20 15.76 -14.79 -7.54
N VAL A 21 15.49 -15.55 -6.47
CA VAL A 21 14.36 -16.48 -6.39
C VAL A 21 13.03 -15.74 -6.45
N LEU A 22 12.90 -14.63 -5.71
CA LEU A 22 11.69 -13.80 -5.73
C LEU A 22 11.39 -13.26 -7.12
N ARG A 23 12.42 -12.77 -7.84
CA ARG A 23 12.25 -12.25 -9.20
C ARG A 23 11.88 -13.33 -10.20
N GLU A 24 12.52 -14.50 -10.13
CA GLU A 24 12.20 -15.65 -10.98
C GLU A 24 10.75 -16.12 -10.76
N ALA A 25 10.32 -16.17 -9.50
CA ALA A 25 8.95 -16.54 -9.13
C ALA A 25 7.92 -15.42 -9.33
N LYS A 26 8.33 -14.22 -9.77
CA LYS A 26 7.48 -13.00 -9.84
C LYS A 26 6.79 -12.66 -8.51
N GLN A 27 7.44 -12.96 -7.40
CA GLN A 27 6.96 -12.69 -6.05
C GLN A 27 7.60 -11.42 -5.48
N LYS A 28 6.91 -10.81 -4.52
CA LYS A 28 7.40 -9.68 -3.73
C LYS A 28 7.28 -9.98 -2.25
N VAL A 29 8.13 -9.37 -1.44
CA VAL A 29 8.00 -9.36 0.02
C VAL A 29 7.15 -8.16 0.43
N SER A 30 6.07 -8.41 1.18
CA SER A 30 5.28 -7.33 1.79
C SER A 30 5.96 -6.87 3.07
N VAL A 31 6.27 -5.58 3.16
CA VAL A 31 6.90 -4.93 4.31
C VAL A 31 5.92 -3.94 4.89
N VAL A 32 5.37 -4.24 6.06
CA VAL A 32 4.38 -3.39 6.71
C VAL A 32 5.02 -2.64 7.88
N ILE A 33 4.90 -1.32 7.88
CA ILE A 33 5.42 -0.42 8.90
C ILE A 33 4.24 0.17 9.67
N TRP A 34 4.15 -0.11 10.97
CA TRP A 34 3.12 0.46 11.82
C TRP A 34 3.77 1.57 12.66
N THR A 35 3.24 2.78 12.57
CA THR A 35 3.86 3.95 13.20
C THR A 35 2.82 4.95 13.67
N ASP A 36 3.07 5.54 14.83
CA ASP A 36 2.33 6.65 15.42
C ASP A 36 3.15 7.96 15.41
N GLY A 37 4.31 7.95 14.77
CA GLY A 37 5.24 9.08 14.79
C GLY A 37 6.14 9.18 13.56
N VAL A 38 6.81 10.34 13.47
CA VAL A 38 7.80 10.61 12.43
C VAL A 38 9.16 9.98 12.79
N PRO A 39 9.93 9.44 11.81
CA PRO A 39 11.25 8.90 12.07
C PRO A 39 12.19 9.93 12.71
N ASP A 40 12.96 9.48 13.71
CA ASP A 40 13.96 10.28 14.42
C ASP A 40 15.02 10.89 13.48
N LYS A 41 15.35 10.17 12.41
CA LYS A 41 16.26 10.59 11.34
C LYS A 41 15.57 10.49 9.98
N ARG A 42 14.66 11.42 9.67
CA ARG A 42 13.87 11.49 8.41
C ARG A 42 14.70 11.14 7.17
N LYS A 43 15.77 11.89 6.89
CA LYS A 43 16.66 11.65 5.73
C LYS A 43 17.30 10.27 5.69
N ALA A 44 17.65 9.70 6.84
CA ALA A 44 18.26 8.36 6.90
C ALA A 44 17.20 7.28 6.66
N PHE A 45 15.98 7.47 7.17
CA PHE A 45 14.84 6.61 6.92
C PHE A 45 14.45 6.62 5.45
N GLU A 46 14.24 7.79 4.88
CA GLU A 46 13.93 8.03 3.48
C GLU A 46 14.96 7.40 2.53
N LYS A 47 16.25 7.51 2.85
CA LYS A 47 17.32 6.84 2.11
C LYS A 47 17.21 5.33 2.21
N ALA A 48 17.03 4.79 3.42
CA ALA A 48 16.91 3.35 3.64
C ALA A 48 15.68 2.76 2.94
N LEU A 49 14.56 3.48 2.97
CA LEU A 49 13.33 3.13 2.26
C LEU A 49 13.58 3.06 0.74
N ARG A 50 14.17 4.12 0.15
CA ARG A 50 14.53 4.14 -1.28
C ARG A 50 15.53 3.06 -1.68
N GLU A 51 16.43 2.66 -0.78
CA GLU A 51 17.32 1.53 -1.03
C GLU A 51 16.58 0.18 -0.98
N LEU A 52 15.65 0.00 -0.04
CA LEU A 52 14.83 -1.20 0.09
C LEU A 52 13.90 -1.38 -1.13
N MET A 53 13.29 -0.31 -1.62
CA MET A 53 12.38 -0.34 -2.78
C MET A 53 13.04 -0.73 -4.10
N ARG A 54 14.38 -0.85 -4.16
CA ARG A 54 15.11 -1.42 -5.32
C ARG A 54 15.00 -2.95 -5.41
N TYR A 55 14.53 -3.59 -4.35
CA TYR A 55 14.32 -5.03 -4.24
C TYR A 55 12.86 -5.38 -4.55
N PRO A 56 12.52 -6.66 -4.79
CA PRO A 56 11.14 -7.09 -5.02
C PRO A 56 10.34 -6.99 -3.71
N VAL A 57 9.95 -5.78 -3.33
CA VAL A 57 9.16 -5.47 -2.15
C VAL A 57 7.93 -4.64 -2.52
N SER A 58 6.93 -4.72 -1.65
CA SER A 58 5.89 -3.71 -1.51
C SER A 58 5.95 -3.20 -0.08
N VAL A 59 5.85 -1.88 0.12
CA VAL A 59 5.93 -1.27 1.45
C VAL A 59 4.62 -0.58 1.77
N THR A 60 3.98 -0.96 2.87
CA THR A 60 2.78 -0.32 3.37
C THR A 60 3.08 0.35 4.71
N VAL A 61 2.83 1.65 4.81
CA VAL A 61 2.92 2.39 6.08
C VAL A 61 1.52 2.59 6.62
N ARG A 62 1.21 1.94 7.74
CA ARG A 62 -0.04 2.13 8.47
C ARG A 62 0.15 3.20 9.53
N LEU A 63 -0.58 4.31 9.40
CA LEU A 63 -0.61 5.35 10.41
C LEU A 63 -1.52 4.91 11.56
N CYS A 64 -0.95 4.89 12.76
CA CYS A 64 -1.63 4.48 13.99
C CYS A 64 -1.92 5.70 14.88
N THR A 65 -2.07 6.88 14.26
CA THR A 65 -2.19 8.17 14.94
C THR A 65 -3.05 9.11 14.11
N SER A 66 -3.69 10.08 14.76
CA SER A 66 -4.39 11.19 14.13
C SER A 66 -3.58 12.50 14.24
N ASP A 67 -2.27 12.41 14.49
CA ASP A 67 -1.37 13.56 14.57
C ASP A 67 -1.11 14.10 13.15
N GLU A 68 -1.54 15.34 12.91
CA GLU A 68 -1.45 16.01 11.61
C GLU A 68 -0.01 16.08 11.08
N GLU A 69 1.00 16.25 11.96
CA GLU A 69 2.41 16.30 11.53
C GLU A 69 2.86 14.94 10.97
N VAL A 70 2.38 13.85 11.57
CA VAL A 70 2.71 12.49 11.15
C VAL A 70 2.04 12.17 9.82
N ILE A 71 0.75 12.51 9.70
CA ILE A 71 -0.03 12.31 8.47
C ILE A 71 0.61 13.09 7.33
N GLU A 72 0.83 14.39 7.50
CA GLU A 72 1.43 15.27 6.48
C GLU A 72 2.80 14.74 6.02
N TYR A 73 3.67 14.33 6.95
CA TYR A 73 4.97 13.76 6.61
C TYR A 73 4.89 12.54 5.70
N TYR A 74 4.01 11.58 6.01
CA TYR A 74 3.91 10.36 5.22
C TYR A 74 3.13 10.59 3.91
N SER A 75 2.12 11.46 3.89
CA SER A 75 1.44 11.86 2.64
C SER A 75 2.39 12.56 1.66
N GLU A 76 3.26 13.45 2.14
CA GLU A 76 4.31 14.06 1.31
C GLU A 76 5.26 12.98 0.76
N LEU A 77 5.72 12.07 1.63
CA LEU A 77 6.62 10.99 1.23
C LEU A 77 6.01 10.07 0.18
N ASP A 78 4.73 9.73 0.32
CA ASP A 78 3.98 8.92 -0.65
C ASP A 78 3.87 9.63 -2.00
N SER A 79 3.54 10.92 -2.00
CA SER A 79 3.44 11.72 -3.23
C SER A 79 4.77 11.84 -3.99
N GLU A 80 5.92 11.82 -3.29
CA GLU A 80 7.25 11.90 -3.89
C GLU A 80 7.75 10.57 -4.46
N VAL A 81 7.39 9.47 -3.81
CA VAL A 81 7.96 8.14 -4.07
C VAL A 81 7.01 7.27 -4.89
N SER A 82 5.72 7.33 -4.56
CA SER A 82 4.65 6.47 -5.08
C SER A 82 5.01 4.98 -5.01
N ALA A 83 4.51 4.17 -5.94
CA ALA A 83 4.80 2.74 -5.98
C ALA A 83 6.32 2.43 -5.93
N PRO A 84 6.77 1.50 -5.07
CA PRO A 84 5.98 0.50 -4.36
C PRO A 84 5.67 0.84 -2.88
N LEU A 85 5.60 2.13 -2.53
CA LEU A 85 5.11 2.62 -1.24
C LEU A 85 3.60 2.87 -1.31
N GLU A 86 2.90 2.54 -0.23
CA GLU A 86 1.51 2.90 0.03
C GLU A 86 1.44 3.40 1.48
N VAL A 87 0.80 4.54 1.71
CA VAL A 87 0.51 5.07 3.04
C VAL A 87 -0.98 4.96 3.29
N LEU A 88 -1.34 4.32 4.39
CA LEU A 88 -2.73 4.15 4.82
C LEU A 88 -2.98 4.95 6.08
N ASP A 89 -3.97 5.83 6.01
CA ASP A 89 -4.52 6.52 7.17
C ASP A 89 -5.64 5.68 7.81
N ASP A 90 -6.49 6.31 8.62
CA ASP A 90 -7.61 5.66 9.26
C ASP A 90 -8.73 5.26 8.25
N LEU A 91 -9.45 4.19 8.61
CA LEU A 91 -10.56 3.65 7.83
C LEU A 91 -11.57 4.70 7.33
N ARG A 92 -11.91 5.72 8.13
CA ARG A 92 -12.92 6.71 7.75
C ARG A 92 -12.38 7.61 6.65
N SER A 93 -11.16 8.11 6.81
CA SER A 93 -10.53 9.02 5.84
C SER A 93 -10.37 8.32 4.49
N GLU A 94 -9.85 7.08 4.51
CA GLU A 94 -9.76 6.20 3.33
C GLU A 94 -11.13 5.96 2.67
N ALA A 95 -12.17 5.68 3.47
CA ALA A 95 -13.51 5.46 2.94
C ALA A 95 -14.10 6.70 2.25
N ILE A 96 -13.77 7.91 2.74
CA ILE A 96 -14.20 9.17 2.14
C ILE A 96 -13.53 9.36 0.77
N GLU A 97 -12.22 9.12 0.69
CA GLU A 97 -11.45 9.24 -0.56
C GLU A 97 -11.92 8.22 -1.61
N VAL A 98 -12.07 6.96 -1.21
CA VAL A 98 -12.60 5.91 -2.09
C VAL A 98 -14.03 6.23 -2.51
N SER A 99 -14.89 6.74 -1.61
CA SER A 99 -16.26 7.14 -2.00
C SER A 99 -16.27 8.34 -2.95
N HIS A 100 -15.28 9.23 -2.88
CA HIS A 100 -15.15 10.37 -3.78
C HIS A 100 -14.77 9.92 -5.20
N CYS A 101 -13.80 9.00 -5.31
CA CYS A 101 -13.31 8.47 -6.58
C CYS A 101 -14.23 7.39 -7.16
N ASN A 102 -14.70 6.46 -6.34
CA ASN A 102 -15.45 5.26 -6.72
C ASN A 102 -16.73 5.10 -5.88
N PRO A 103 -17.75 5.98 -6.06
CA PRO A 103 -18.98 5.99 -5.25
C PRO A 103 -19.86 4.74 -5.41
N TRP A 104 -19.56 3.88 -6.37
CA TRP A 104 -20.24 2.60 -6.58
C TRP A 104 -19.79 1.54 -5.54
N LEU A 105 -18.65 1.74 -4.89
CA LEU A 105 -18.08 0.85 -3.89
C LEU A 105 -18.26 1.44 -2.49
N THR A 106 -18.82 0.66 -1.58
CA THR A 106 -18.73 0.98 -0.14
C THR A 106 -17.42 0.42 0.41
N TYR A 107 -16.45 1.30 0.67
CA TYR A 107 -15.19 0.91 1.30
C TYR A 107 -15.45 0.44 2.75
N ALA A 108 -15.23 -0.84 2.99
CA ALA A 108 -15.61 -1.51 4.23
C ALA A 108 -14.37 -2.00 5.00
N PRO A 109 -14.48 -2.19 6.34
CA PRO A 109 -13.37 -2.63 7.18
C PRO A 109 -12.59 -3.85 6.66
N PRO A 110 -13.21 -4.90 6.06
CA PRO A 110 -12.45 -6.03 5.55
C PRO A 110 -11.44 -5.67 4.45
N LEU A 111 -11.80 -4.75 3.55
CA LEU A 111 -10.89 -4.30 2.49
C LEU A 111 -9.73 -3.48 3.06
N HIS A 112 -10.04 -2.60 4.01
CA HIS A 112 -9.04 -1.81 4.72
C HIS A 112 -8.04 -2.70 5.47
N MET A 113 -8.52 -3.69 6.22
CA MET A 113 -7.67 -4.64 6.94
C MET A 113 -6.73 -5.42 6.00
N VAL A 114 -7.20 -5.77 4.80
CA VAL A 114 -6.38 -6.46 3.80
C VAL A 114 -5.25 -5.54 3.29
N ARG A 115 -5.55 -4.25 3.04
CA ARG A 115 -4.54 -3.24 2.71
C ARG A 115 -3.53 -3.04 3.85
N GLU A 116 -4.00 -2.94 5.10
CA GLU A 116 -3.15 -2.81 6.30
C GLU A 116 -2.19 -4.01 6.49
N LEU A 117 -2.53 -5.19 5.97
CA LEU A 117 -1.66 -6.38 5.96
C LEU A 117 -0.65 -6.38 4.81
N GLY A 118 -0.64 -5.32 3.99
CA GLY A 118 0.29 -5.09 2.89
C GLY A 118 -0.03 -5.92 1.64
N VAL A 119 -1.31 -6.20 1.40
CA VAL A 119 -1.76 -6.74 0.11
C VAL A 119 -1.82 -5.60 -0.89
N VAL A 120 -0.90 -5.64 -1.85
CA VAL A 120 -0.80 -4.65 -2.92
C VAL A 120 -1.35 -5.22 -4.21
N HIS A 121 -2.33 -4.55 -4.80
CA HIS A 121 -2.94 -4.94 -6.06
C HIS A 121 -3.28 -3.67 -6.86
N PRO A 122 -2.95 -3.58 -8.16
CA PRO A 122 -3.13 -2.35 -8.94
C PRO A 122 -4.55 -1.77 -8.93
N LEU A 123 -5.57 -2.63 -8.84
CA LEU A 123 -6.98 -2.18 -8.72
C LEU A 123 -7.34 -1.67 -7.32
N ILE A 124 -6.67 -2.16 -6.28
CA ILE A 124 -6.86 -1.68 -4.90
C ILE A 124 -6.17 -0.32 -4.76
N ASP A 125 -4.93 -0.21 -5.22
CA ASP A 125 -4.14 1.03 -5.20
C ASP A 125 -4.85 2.17 -5.97
N ALA A 126 -5.63 1.85 -7.00
CA ALA A 126 -6.33 2.85 -7.79
C ALA A 126 -7.65 3.38 -7.19
N LEU A 127 -8.15 2.81 -6.07
CA LEU A 127 -9.50 3.08 -5.56
C LEU A 127 -9.71 4.50 -5.03
N ASP A 128 -8.70 5.06 -4.37
CA ASP A 128 -8.65 6.41 -3.80
C ASP A 128 -7.97 7.40 -4.76
N GLU A 129 -7.15 6.92 -5.69
CA GLU A 129 -6.48 7.77 -6.69
C GLU A 129 -7.38 8.20 -7.86
N ARG A 130 -8.24 7.31 -8.38
CA ARG A 130 -9.00 7.57 -9.62
C ARG A 130 -10.28 6.76 -9.75
N LYS A 131 -11.13 7.19 -10.68
CA LYS A 131 -12.26 6.37 -11.14
C LYS A 131 -11.76 5.10 -11.84
N LEU A 132 -12.25 3.95 -11.39
CA LEU A 132 -12.11 2.71 -12.15
C LEU A 132 -12.97 2.76 -13.40
N ARG A 133 -12.48 2.15 -14.48
CA ARG A 133 -13.27 1.89 -15.70
C ARG A 133 -14.24 0.76 -15.43
N VAL A 134 -15.31 0.68 -16.21
CA VAL A 134 -16.35 -0.35 -16.06
C VAL A 134 -15.77 -1.78 -16.05
N GLY A 135 -14.80 -2.09 -16.92
CA GLY A 135 -14.09 -3.37 -16.90
C GLY A 135 -13.23 -3.58 -15.64
N GLU A 136 -12.57 -2.53 -15.15
CA GLU A 136 -11.78 -2.58 -13.90
C GLU A 136 -12.69 -2.78 -12.67
N MET A 137 -13.90 -2.21 -12.67
CA MET A 137 -14.90 -2.45 -11.61
C MET A 137 -15.30 -3.92 -11.58
N LYS A 138 -15.53 -4.52 -12.76
CA LYS A 138 -15.84 -5.94 -12.90
C LYS A 138 -14.68 -6.82 -12.41
N GLU A 139 -13.46 -6.56 -12.84
CA GLU A 139 -12.25 -7.27 -12.37
C GLU A 139 -12.06 -7.13 -10.86
N PHE A 140 -12.34 -5.95 -10.30
CA PHE A 140 -12.27 -5.72 -8.86
C PHE A 140 -13.34 -6.53 -8.09
N ILE A 141 -14.57 -6.61 -8.61
CA ILE A 141 -15.63 -7.43 -8.02
C ILE A 141 -15.24 -8.92 -8.10
N GLU A 142 -14.70 -9.38 -9.22
CA GLU A 142 -14.18 -10.75 -9.36
C GLU A 142 -13.09 -11.06 -8.33
N LEU A 143 -12.17 -10.12 -8.12
CA LEU A 143 -11.11 -10.21 -7.11
C LEU A 143 -11.70 -10.31 -5.70
N LEU A 144 -12.63 -9.42 -5.33
CA LEU A 144 -13.25 -9.40 -4.02
C LEU A 144 -14.04 -10.67 -3.71
N LEU A 145 -14.75 -11.21 -4.70
CA LEU A 145 -15.58 -12.40 -4.55
C LEU A 145 -14.78 -13.70 -4.69
N GLY A 146 -13.51 -13.63 -5.11
CA GLY A 146 -12.72 -14.81 -5.46
C GLY A 146 -13.40 -15.65 -6.54
N SER A 147 -13.99 -14.99 -7.55
CA SER A 147 -14.85 -15.64 -8.54
C SER A 147 -14.07 -16.74 -9.29
N PRO A 148 -14.61 -17.98 -9.37
CA PRO A 148 -13.91 -19.09 -10.03
C PRO A 148 -13.93 -18.99 -11.57
N ALA A 149 -14.79 -18.11 -12.12
CA ALA A 149 -14.89 -17.82 -13.54
C ALA A 149 -15.16 -16.31 -13.75
N PRO A 150 -14.81 -15.75 -14.92
CA PRO A 150 -15.12 -14.36 -15.22
C PRO A 150 -16.62 -14.10 -15.15
N LEU A 151 -17.00 -12.99 -14.53
CA LEU A 151 -18.34 -12.45 -14.55
C LEU A 151 -18.70 -12.01 -15.99
N PRO A 152 -20.00 -11.85 -16.30
CA PRO A 152 -20.42 -11.25 -17.56
C PRO A 152 -19.85 -9.85 -17.73
N GLU A 153 -19.57 -9.45 -18.97
CA GLU A 153 -19.20 -8.07 -19.27
C GLU A 153 -20.37 -7.13 -18.96
N PRO A 154 -20.14 -6.02 -18.26
CA PRO A 154 -21.17 -5.01 -18.05
C PRO A 154 -21.64 -4.44 -19.40
N LEU A 155 -22.93 -4.12 -19.50
CA LEU A 155 -23.46 -3.41 -20.66
C LEU A 155 -22.90 -1.97 -20.66
N GLU A 156 -22.46 -1.50 -21.84
CA GLU A 156 -21.93 -0.14 -22.05
C GLU A 156 -22.91 0.97 -21.64
#